data_AF-A0A3M9MWY3-F1
#
_entry.id   AF-A0A3M9MWY3-F1
#
_cell.length_a   1.000
_cell.length_b   1.000
_cell.length_c   1.000
_cell.angle_alpha   90.00
_cell.angle_beta   90.00
_cell.angle_gamma   90.00
#
_symmetry.space_group_name_H-M   'P 1'
#
loop_
_entity.id
_entity.type
_entity.pdbx_description
1 polymer ?
#
loop_
_entity_poly.entity_id
_entity_poly.type
_entity_poly.pdbx_seq_one_letter_code
_entity_poly.pdbx_strand_id
1 'polypeptide(L)'
;MNSSWSDAWRLLRIPFSLFLMPIYWFALSAAAPEISFWKALAVFLILHLLVYPASNGYNSYYDRDEGSIGGLKHPPKVTQSLYWLVLLFDGLAVLFSLFLSVTFAAMVLLYLLVSKAYSYKGIRLKKYPLISTAVVVVFQGAFTYLMVQVGIGYAEQDLLHTNNLLLALVSSLFLCGSYPLTQVYQHEEDARRGDQTLSLLLGLWGTFYFAAASLLTATAVLFYTYWRRAELLHGVLFLVGTGPVVWVFGQWLWKVRRNAREANFENTMRMNKVSSLSMSFAFGLILLWQLYTNH
;
A
#
# COMPACT_ATOMS: atom_id res chain seq x y z
N MET A 1 29.27 13.87 -2.19
CA MET A 1 28.29 13.65 -1.10
C MET A 1 28.78 12.46 -0.29
N ASN A 2 28.82 12.58 1.05
CA ASN A 2 29.25 11.49 1.94
C ASN A 2 28.40 10.24 1.63
N SER A 3 29.02 9.07 1.38
CA SER A 3 28.30 7.85 0.94
C SER A 3 27.12 7.50 1.85
N SER A 4 27.28 7.73 3.16
CA SER A 4 26.25 7.53 4.18
C SER A 4 24.91 8.24 3.92
N TRP A 5 24.92 9.47 3.39
CA TRP A 5 23.66 10.21 3.13
C TRP A 5 22.99 9.74 1.85
N SER A 6 23.77 9.47 0.80
CA SER A 6 23.25 8.90 -0.45
C SER A 6 22.56 7.55 -0.20
N ASP A 7 23.18 6.70 0.63
CA ASP A 7 22.63 5.40 1.00
C ASP A 7 21.36 5.54 1.84
N ALA A 8 21.31 6.49 2.78
CA ALA A 8 20.10 6.79 3.55
C ALA A 8 18.92 7.19 2.65
N TRP A 9 19.13 8.07 1.66
CA TRP A 9 18.10 8.47 0.70
C TRP A 9 17.59 7.29 -0.15
N ARG A 10 18.47 6.36 -0.52
CA ARG A 10 18.05 5.14 -1.24
C ARG A 10 17.17 4.26 -0.37
N LEU A 11 17.52 4.08 0.90
CA LEU A 11 16.80 3.22 1.85
C LEU A 11 15.42 3.77 2.26
N LEU A 12 15.16 5.07 2.07
CA LEU A 12 13.80 5.62 2.15
C LEU A 12 12.87 5.07 1.06
N ARG A 13 13.43 4.59 -0.07
CA ARG A 13 12.66 3.98 -1.16
C ARG A 13 11.52 4.87 -1.67
N ILE A 14 11.77 6.17 -1.84
CA ILE A 14 10.75 7.13 -2.31
C ILE A 14 10.05 6.67 -3.61
N PRO A 15 10.76 6.15 -4.64
CA PRO A 15 10.08 5.65 -5.84
C PRO A 15 9.15 4.45 -5.56
N PHE A 16 9.42 3.65 -4.52
CA PHE A 16 8.57 2.53 -4.14
C PHE A 16 7.23 3.00 -3.57
N SER A 17 7.17 4.19 -2.96
CA SER A 17 5.92 4.80 -2.49
C SER A 17 4.89 4.96 -3.61
N LEU A 18 5.33 5.10 -4.86
CA LEU A 18 4.43 5.15 -6.02
C LEU A 18 3.62 3.86 -6.21
N PHE A 19 4.07 2.73 -5.66
CA PHE A 19 3.29 1.49 -5.68
C PHE A 19 2.10 1.50 -4.71
N LEU A 20 2.00 2.51 -3.83
CA LEU A 20 0.93 2.68 -2.85
C LEU A 20 -0.14 3.70 -3.30
N MET A 21 0.05 4.35 -4.46
CA MET A 21 -0.91 5.30 -5.04
C MET A 21 -2.32 4.77 -5.29
N PRO A 22 -2.57 3.48 -5.61
CA PRO A 22 -3.92 3.01 -5.92
C PRO A 22 -4.95 3.34 -4.84
N ILE A 23 -4.57 3.25 -3.57
CA ILE A 23 -5.49 3.49 -2.45
C ILE A 23 -5.85 4.97 -2.34
N TYR A 24 -4.90 5.86 -2.63
CA TYR A 24 -5.14 7.29 -2.71
C TYR A 24 -6.13 7.63 -3.83
N TRP A 25 -5.92 7.11 -5.04
CA TRP A 25 -6.83 7.33 -6.16
C TRP A 25 -8.21 6.72 -5.90
N PHE A 26 -8.25 5.55 -5.26
CA PHE A 26 -9.50 4.90 -4.88
C PHE A 26 -10.31 5.76 -3.91
N ALA A 27 -9.67 6.27 -2.85
CA ALA A 27 -10.28 7.16 -1.87
C ALA A 27 -10.81 8.45 -2.50
N LEU A 28 -10.04 9.08 -3.40
CA LEU A 28 -10.52 10.25 -4.15
C LEU A 28 -11.72 9.91 -5.04
N SER A 29 -11.63 8.81 -5.79
CA SER A 29 -12.70 8.41 -6.72
C SER A 29 -14.02 8.13 -6.00
N ALA A 30 -13.98 7.73 -4.72
CA ALA A 30 -15.17 7.50 -3.92
C ALA A 30 -15.77 8.76 -3.28
N ALA A 31 -14.99 9.85 -3.20
CA ALA A 31 -15.34 11.11 -2.55
C ALA A 31 -15.77 12.23 -3.52
N ALA A 32 -15.71 11.99 -4.84
CA ALA A 32 -16.16 12.96 -5.84
C ALA A 32 -17.67 13.28 -5.72
N PRO A 33 -18.12 14.49 -6.09
CA PRO A 33 -17.35 15.57 -6.75
C PRO A 33 -16.67 16.56 -5.79
N GLU A 34 -16.90 16.48 -4.47
CA GLU A 34 -16.46 17.49 -3.50
C GLU A 34 -14.97 17.38 -3.12
N ILE A 35 -14.07 17.58 -4.09
CA ILE A 35 -12.62 17.40 -3.89
C ILE A 35 -11.90 18.75 -4.06
N SER A 36 -11.31 19.23 -2.98
CA SER A 36 -10.35 20.34 -3.04
C SER A 36 -9.03 19.87 -3.65
N PHE A 37 -8.67 20.39 -4.83
CA PHE A 37 -7.41 20.07 -5.50
C PHE A 37 -6.18 20.28 -4.61
N TRP A 38 -6.13 21.39 -3.86
CA TRP A 38 -5.02 21.70 -2.96
C TRP A 38 -4.89 20.64 -1.85
N LYS A 39 -6.00 20.27 -1.19
CA LYS A 39 -5.97 19.25 -0.15
C LYS A 39 -5.58 17.88 -0.71
N ALA A 40 -6.11 17.51 -1.87
CA ALA A 40 -5.73 16.28 -2.56
C ALA A 40 -4.22 16.22 -2.81
N LEU A 41 -3.66 17.27 -3.43
CA LEU A 41 -2.21 17.38 -3.67
C LEU A 41 -1.40 17.33 -2.37
N ALA A 42 -1.82 18.05 -1.33
CA ALA A 42 -1.14 18.05 -0.03
C ALA A 42 -1.13 16.65 0.61
N VAL A 43 -2.27 15.96 0.65
CA VAL A 43 -2.38 14.57 1.13
C VAL A 43 -1.46 13.65 0.33
N PHE A 44 -1.46 13.77 -1.00
CA PHE A 44 -0.59 12.98 -1.86
C PHE A 44 0.89 13.16 -1.49
N LEU A 45 1.36 14.41 -1.38
CA LEU A 45 2.75 14.72 -1.07
C LEU A 45 3.13 14.24 0.33
N ILE A 46 2.28 14.46 1.34
CA ILE A 46 2.52 14.00 2.70
C ILE A 46 2.67 12.48 2.74
N LEU A 47 1.76 11.73 2.11
CA LEU A 47 1.82 10.28 2.15
C LEU A 47 3.00 9.71 1.36
N HIS A 48 3.18 10.16 0.12
CA HIS A 48 4.12 9.52 -0.83
C HIS A 48 5.55 10.00 -0.68
N LEU A 49 5.75 11.25 -0.23
CA LEU A 49 7.09 11.82 -0.05
C LEU A 49 7.56 11.81 1.39
N LEU A 50 6.68 11.70 2.39
CA LEU A 50 7.07 11.70 3.81
C LEU A 50 6.71 10.40 4.54
N VAL A 51 5.43 10.06 4.66
CA VAL A 51 4.95 8.95 5.51
C VAL A 51 5.45 7.58 5.04
N TYR A 52 5.25 7.25 3.77
CA TYR A 52 5.70 5.95 3.23
C TYR A 52 7.22 5.85 3.17
N PRO A 53 7.96 6.89 2.72
CA PRO A 53 9.42 6.86 2.79
C PRO A 53 9.97 6.69 4.21
N ALA A 54 9.40 7.39 5.20
CA ALA A 54 9.83 7.26 6.60
C ALA A 54 9.55 5.85 7.15
N SER A 55 8.41 5.26 6.80
CA SER A 55 8.07 3.87 7.15
C SER A 55 9.05 2.87 6.53
N ASN A 56 9.34 3.03 5.24
CA ASN A 56 10.28 2.18 4.50
C ASN A 56 11.72 2.29 5.05
N GLY A 57 12.16 3.52 5.35
CA GLY A 57 13.48 3.77 5.92
C GLY A 57 13.62 3.22 7.33
N TYR A 58 12.59 3.37 8.18
CA TYR A 58 12.60 2.78 9.52
C TYR A 58 12.65 1.26 9.48
N ASN A 59 11.85 0.65 8.58
CA ASN A 59 11.88 -0.78 8.34
C ASN A 59 13.29 -1.25 7.96
N SER A 60 13.92 -0.61 6.97
CA SER A 60 15.30 -0.93 6.57
C SER A 60 16.31 -0.72 7.70
N TYR A 61 16.16 0.32 8.54
CA TYR A 61 17.08 0.57 9.66
C TYR A 61 17.12 -0.58 10.68
N TYR A 62 15.96 -1.18 10.97
CA TYR A 62 15.84 -2.26 11.94
C TYR A 62 16.10 -3.65 11.37
N ASP A 63 15.74 -3.87 10.10
CA ASP A 63 15.88 -5.17 9.45
C ASP A 63 17.29 -5.40 8.90
N ARG A 64 17.97 -4.34 8.45
CA ARG A 64 19.35 -4.38 7.94
C ARG A 64 19.53 -5.48 6.89
N ASP A 65 18.55 -5.60 6.00
CA ASP A 65 18.52 -6.61 4.94
C ASP A 65 19.79 -6.57 4.08
N GLU A 66 20.31 -7.75 3.76
CA GLU A 66 21.41 -7.91 2.81
C GLU A 66 20.89 -8.39 1.45
N GLY A 67 19.76 -9.09 1.44
CA GLY A 67 19.05 -9.50 0.24
C GLY A 67 18.18 -8.38 -0.33
N SER A 68 17.52 -8.68 -1.46
CA SER A 68 16.62 -7.73 -2.10
C SER A 68 15.42 -7.38 -1.20
N ILE A 69 15.02 -6.12 -1.22
CA ILE A 69 13.82 -5.60 -0.55
C ILE A 69 12.96 -4.85 -1.56
N GLY A 70 11.69 -4.58 -1.23
CA GLY A 70 10.77 -3.87 -2.13
C GLY A 70 11.42 -2.61 -2.74
N GLY A 71 11.52 -2.58 -4.07
CA GLY A 71 12.11 -1.46 -4.83
C GLY A 71 13.64 -1.43 -4.92
N LEU A 72 14.38 -2.25 -4.15
CA LEU A 72 15.85 -2.29 -4.16
C LEU A 72 16.36 -3.73 -4.23
N LYS A 73 16.95 -4.10 -5.37
CA LYS A 73 17.55 -5.43 -5.55
C LYS A 73 18.79 -5.64 -4.68
N HIS A 74 19.57 -4.58 -4.48
CA HIS A 74 20.79 -4.58 -3.66
C HIS A 74 20.73 -3.37 -2.73
N PRO A 75 20.10 -3.49 -1.54
CA PRO A 75 20.02 -2.38 -0.60
C PRO A 75 21.43 -2.02 -0.09
N PRO A 76 21.75 -0.72 0.06
CA PRO A 76 23.00 -0.31 0.67
C PRO A 76 22.98 -0.58 2.18
N LYS A 77 24.16 -0.55 2.81
CA LYS A 77 24.27 -0.74 4.26
C LYS A 77 23.61 0.40 5.02
N VAL A 78 22.89 0.05 6.08
CA VAL A 78 22.26 1.01 6.97
C VAL A 78 23.31 1.83 7.71
N THR A 79 23.10 3.15 7.79
CA THR A 79 23.90 4.08 8.59
C THR A 79 23.01 4.88 9.54
N GLN A 80 23.60 5.51 10.56
CA GLN A 80 22.86 6.33 11.53
C GLN A 80 22.13 7.51 10.88
N SER A 81 22.63 8.01 9.75
CA SER A 81 22.00 9.08 8.96
C SER A 81 20.57 8.72 8.54
N LEU A 82 20.28 7.44 8.27
CA LEU A 82 18.92 6.99 7.94
C LEU A 82 17.94 7.21 9.09
N TYR A 83 18.37 6.95 10.33
CA TYR A 83 17.50 7.13 11.49
C TYR A 83 17.10 8.60 11.68
N TRP A 84 18.05 9.51 11.59
CA TRP A 84 17.78 10.95 11.67
C TRP A 84 16.88 11.45 10.53
N LEU A 85 17.10 10.92 9.32
CA LEU A 85 16.28 11.27 8.15
C LEU A 85 14.83 10.78 8.32
N VAL A 86 14.64 9.58 8.87
CA VAL A 86 13.32 9.04 9.21
C VAL A 86 12.61 9.92 10.24
N LEU A 87 13.28 10.32 11.32
CA LEU A 87 12.68 11.19 12.34
C LEU A 87 12.30 12.56 11.78
N LEU A 88 13.14 13.13 10.92
CA LEU A 88 12.83 14.36 10.21
C LEU A 88 11.56 14.21 9.37
N PHE A 89 11.44 13.12 8.61
CA PHE A 89 10.28 12.88 7.76
C PHE A 89 9.01 12.62 8.59
N ASP A 90 9.10 11.89 9.70
CA ASP A 90 7.99 11.69 10.63
C ASP A 90 7.49 13.04 11.18
N GLY A 91 8.41 13.88 11.65
CA GLY A 91 8.09 15.21 12.17
C GLY A 91 7.47 16.13 11.13
N LEU A 92 8.03 16.16 9.92
CA LEU A 92 7.48 16.95 8.80
C LEU A 92 6.12 16.43 8.34
N ALA A 93 5.90 15.11 8.32
CA ALA A 93 4.62 14.53 7.94
C ALA A 93 3.51 14.99 8.89
N VAL A 94 3.73 14.85 10.20
CA VAL A 94 2.74 15.26 11.22
C VAL A 94 2.54 16.78 11.20
N LEU A 95 3.63 17.56 11.13
CA LEU A 95 3.56 19.01 11.06
C LEU A 95 2.75 19.47 9.83
N PHE A 96 3.01 18.91 8.65
CA PHE A 96 2.29 19.30 7.45
C PHE A 96 0.84 18.83 7.43
N SER A 97 0.55 17.69 8.05
CA SER A 97 -0.83 17.23 8.24
C SER A 97 -1.66 18.18 9.10
N LEU A 98 -1.07 18.89 10.07
CA LEU A 98 -1.78 19.87 10.91
C LEU A 98 -2.34 21.05 10.11
N PHE A 99 -1.74 21.40 8.96
CA PHE A 99 -2.28 22.43 8.07
C PHE A 99 -3.53 21.99 7.32
N LEU A 100 -3.85 20.69 7.30
CA LEU A 100 -5.10 20.17 6.71
C LEU A 100 -6.18 20.00 7.78
N SER A 101 -5.90 19.24 8.84
CA SER A 101 -6.76 19.13 10.03
C SER A 101 -6.04 18.40 11.17
N VAL A 102 -6.48 18.64 12.41
CA VAL A 102 -5.99 17.92 13.59
C VAL A 102 -6.29 16.43 13.48
N THR A 103 -7.47 16.05 12.99
CA THR A 103 -7.87 14.66 12.80
C THR A 103 -6.96 13.95 11.80
N PHE A 104 -6.64 14.57 10.66
CA PHE A 104 -5.72 14.00 9.68
C PHE A 104 -4.30 13.83 10.27
N ALA A 105 -3.80 14.82 11.00
CA ALA A 105 -2.51 14.73 11.68
C ALA A 105 -2.46 13.61 12.73
N ALA A 106 -3.53 13.43 13.51
CA ALA A 106 -3.65 12.34 14.47
C ALA A 106 -3.66 10.97 13.78
N MET A 107 -4.34 10.83 12.65
CA MET A 107 -4.33 9.59 11.86
C MET A 107 -2.95 9.29 11.27
N VAL A 108 -2.27 10.31 10.73
CA VAL A 108 -0.89 10.16 10.24
C VAL A 108 0.06 9.78 11.36
N LEU A 109 -0.04 10.41 12.53
CA LEU A 109 0.76 10.05 13.70
C LEU A 109 0.51 8.59 14.12
N LEU A 110 -0.75 8.17 14.21
CA LEU A 110 -1.10 6.80 14.56
C LEU A 110 -0.55 5.80 13.54
N TYR A 111 -0.68 6.08 12.24
CA TYR A 111 -0.10 5.26 11.17
C TYR A 111 1.41 5.12 11.36
N LEU A 112 2.12 6.22 11.60
CA LEU A 112 3.58 6.23 11.79
C LEU A 112 3.96 5.40 13.02
N LEU A 113 3.27 5.58 14.15
CA LEU A 113 3.52 4.81 15.38
C LEU A 113 3.33 3.31 15.17
N VAL A 114 2.25 2.91 14.48
CA VAL A 114 1.99 1.50 14.16
C VAL A 114 3.06 0.96 13.21
N SER A 115 3.45 1.73 12.21
CA SER A 115 4.56 1.41 11.30
C SER A 115 5.89 1.22 12.06
N LYS A 116 6.15 2.02 13.11
CA LYS A 116 7.33 1.83 13.96
C LYS A 116 7.21 0.56 14.82
N ALA A 117 6.06 0.33 15.46
CA ALA A 117 5.82 -0.87 16.26
C ALA A 117 5.96 -2.16 15.43
N TYR A 118 5.66 -2.07 14.13
CA TYR A 118 5.81 -3.17 13.18
C TYR A 118 7.26 -3.67 13.05
N SER A 119 8.24 -2.75 13.04
CA SER A 119 9.67 -3.08 12.84
C SER A 119 10.54 -2.98 14.10
N TYR A 120 10.13 -2.23 15.12
CA TYR A 120 10.92 -2.00 16.33
C TYR A 120 11.19 -3.31 17.09
N LYS A 121 12.46 -3.57 17.43
CA LYS A 121 12.90 -4.83 18.07
C LYS A 121 12.16 -5.20 19.36
N GLY A 122 11.69 -4.22 20.14
CA GLY A 122 10.97 -4.49 21.39
C GLY A 122 9.53 -4.99 21.19
N ILE A 123 8.93 -4.80 20.01
CA ILE A 123 7.55 -5.22 19.69
C ILE A 123 7.55 -6.20 18.51
N ARG A 124 8.11 -5.77 17.37
CA ARG A 124 8.32 -6.52 16.12
C ARG A 124 7.09 -7.32 15.68
N LEU A 125 5.96 -6.62 15.45
CA LEU A 125 4.69 -7.23 15.05
C LEU A 125 4.83 -8.14 13.82
N LYS A 126 5.75 -7.79 12.91
CA LYS A 126 6.06 -8.53 11.68
C LYS A 126 6.54 -9.97 11.90
N LYS A 127 6.94 -10.32 13.12
CA LYS A 127 7.31 -11.68 13.50
C LYS A 127 6.12 -12.65 13.45
N TYR A 128 4.90 -12.16 13.65
CA TYR A 128 3.69 -12.96 13.77
C TYR A 128 2.89 -12.93 12.47
N PRO A 129 2.61 -14.06 11.81
CA PRO A 129 2.06 -14.06 10.46
C PRO A 129 0.68 -13.40 10.40
N LEU A 130 -0.24 -13.78 11.29
CA LEU A 130 -1.61 -13.26 11.28
C LEU A 130 -1.69 -11.81 11.75
N ILE A 131 -1.01 -11.47 12.85
CA ILE A 131 -1.02 -10.11 13.41
C ILE A 131 -0.36 -9.14 12.44
N SER A 132 0.78 -9.52 11.85
CA SER A 132 1.47 -8.68 10.88
C SER A 132 0.61 -8.41 9.64
N THR A 133 -0.03 -9.44 9.08
CA THR A 133 -0.96 -9.28 7.96
C THR A 133 -2.14 -8.41 8.34
N ALA A 134 -2.78 -8.65 9.49
CA ALA A 134 -3.93 -7.86 9.93
C ALA A 134 -3.57 -6.37 10.08
N VAL A 135 -2.44 -6.08 10.73
CA VAL A 135 -1.94 -4.70 10.90
C VAL A 135 -1.70 -4.04 9.55
N VAL A 136 -0.99 -4.71 8.63
CA VAL A 136 -0.71 -4.14 7.30
C VAL A 136 -2.00 -3.93 6.52
N VAL A 137 -2.87 -4.93 6.46
CA VAL A 137 -4.11 -4.88 5.69
C VAL A 137 -5.07 -3.81 6.20
N VAL A 138 -5.16 -3.62 7.52
CA VAL A 138 -6.01 -2.57 8.12
C VAL A 138 -5.38 -1.20 7.93
N PHE A 139 -4.11 -1.03 8.35
CA PHE A 139 -3.48 0.30 8.38
C PHE A 139 -3.09 0.82 7.01
N GLN A 140 -2.65 -0.04 6.10
CA GLN A 140 -2.37 0.36 4.73
C GLN A 140 -3.63 0.35 3.84
N GLY A 141 -4.67 -0.42 4.20
CA GLY A 141 -5.93 -0.52 3.46
C GLY A 141 -6.99 0.47 3.94
N ALA A 142 -8.02 -0.04 4.62
CA ALA A 142 -9.18 0.73 5.09
C ALA A 142 -8.79 2.01 5.86
N PHE A 143 -7.80 1.94 6.74
CA PHE A 143 -7.37 3.12 7.50
C PHE A 143 -6.76 4.19 6.58
N THR A 144 -5.85 3.83 5.67
CA THR A 144 -5.30 4.78 4.69
C THR A 144 -6.39 5.35 3.79
N TYR A 145 -7.32 4.53 3.33
CA TYR A 145 -8.45 4.97 2.51
C TYR A 145 -9.24 6.08 3.23
N LEU A 146 -9.63 5.84 4.49
CA LEU A 146 -10.33 6.83 5.31
C LEU A 146 -9.45 8.03 5.65
N MET A 147 -8.16 7.81 5.92
CA MET A 147 -7.19 8.87 6.22
C MET A 147 -7.06 9.84 5.04
N VAL A 148 -7.05 9.34 3.81
CA VAL A 148 -7.06 10.18 2.59
C VAL A 148 -8.35 11.00 2.54
N GLN A 149 -9.51 10.39 2.76
CA GLN A 149 -10.80 11.10 2.75
C GLN A 149 -10.90 12.17 3.85
N VAL A 150 -10.40 11.90 5.05
CA VAL A 150 -10.29 12.89 6.14
C VAL A 150 -9.35 14.04 5.73
N GLY A 151 -8.21 13.73 5.12
CA GLY A 151 -7.23 14.73 4.68
C GLY A 151 -7.75 15.66 3.59
N ILE A 152 -8.58 15.16 2.67
CA ILE A 152 -9.22 15.99 1.64
C ILE A 152 -10.46 16.74 2.16
N GLY A 153 -10.92 16.45 3.37
CA GLY A 153 -12.06 17.09 4.00
C GLY A 153 -13.42 16.53 3.59
N TYR A 154 -13.49 15.24 3.27
CA TYR A 154 -14.75 14.54 3.03
C TYR A 154 -15.64 14.58 4.29
N ALA A 155 -16.94 14.76 4.10
CA ALA A 155 -17.86 15.01 5.21
C ALA A 155 -17.93 13.81 6.19
N GLU A 156 -17.99 14.11 7.50
CA GLU A 156 -17.94 13.08 8.55
C GLU A 156 -19.08 12.06 8.46
N GLN A 157 -20.28 12.52 8.07
CA GLN A 157 -21.45 11.67 7.85
C GLN A 157 -21.23 10.66 6.71
N ASP A 158 -20.47 11.04 5.68
CA ASP A 158 -20.22 10.19 4.52
C ASP A 158 -19.03 9.25 4.74
N LEU A 159 -18.07 9.65 5.59
CA LEU A 159 -16.96 8.78 6.02
C LEU A 159 -17.47 7.46 6.60
N LEU A 160 -18.48 7.53 7.47
CA LEU A 160 -19.05 6.36 8.16
C LEU A 160 -20.23 5.72 7.43
N HIS A 161 -20.61 6.26 6.26
CA HIS A 161 -21.68 5.69 5.47
C HIS A 161 -21.34 4.25 5.04
N THR A 162 -22.32 3.34 5.08
CA THR A 162 -22.10 1.90 4.84
C THR A 162 -21.41 1.62 3.50
N ASN A 163 -21.80 2.31 2.43
CA ASN A 163 -21.16 2.12 1.13
C ASN A 163 -19.70 2.57 1.14
N ASN A 164 -19.35 3.63 1.87
CA ASN A 164 -17.97 4.09 1.97
C ASN A 164 -17.12 3.12 2.82
N LEU A 165 -17.67 2.59 3.91
CA LEU A 165 -17.01 1.56 4.72
C LEU A 165 -16.81 0.24 3.96
N LEU A 166 -17.73 -0.13 3.06
CA LEU A 166 -17.54 -1.26 2.16
C LEU A 166 -16.37 -1.02 1.18
N LEU A 167 -16.21 0.20 0.66
CA LEU A 167 -15.05 0.55 -0.17
C LEU A 167 -13.74 0.56 0.63
N ALA A 168 -13.77 1.02 1.88
CA ALA A 168 -12.63 0.91 2.79
C ALA A 168 -12.25 -0.58 3.02
N LEU A 169 -13.24 -1.46 3.23
CA LEU A 169 -13.02 -2.91 3.33
C LEU A 169 -12.43 -3.49 2.04
N VAL A 170 -12.90 -3.07 0.87
CA VAL A 170 -12.32 -3.47 -0.43
C VAL A 170 -10.84 -3.13 -0.50
N SER A 171 -10.43 -1.93 -0.03
CA SER A 171 -9.02 -1.54 0.01
C SER A 171 -8.18 -2.51 0.85
N SER A 172 -8.68 -2.91 2.02
CA SER A 172 -8.05 -3.94 2.85
C SER A 172 -8.03 -5.31 2.16
N LEU A 173 -9.12 -5.77 1.53
CA LEU A 173 -9.15 -7.06 0.85
C LEU A 173 -8.17 -7.13 -0.33
N PHE A 174 -8.02 -6.04 -1.09
CA PHE A 174 -6.99 -5.97 -2.14
C PHE A 174 -5.57 -6.13 -1.56
N LEU A 175 -5.28 -5.47 -0.43
CA LEU A 175 -4.00 -5.66 0.25
C LEU A 175 -3.86 -7.05 0.88
N CYS A 176 -4.94 -7.65 1.35
CA CYS A 176 -4.93 -9.02 1.87
C CYS A 176 -4.40 -9.99 0.81
N GLY A 177 -4.81 -9.80 -0.44
CA GLY A 177 -4.28 -10.58 -1.55
C GLY A 177 -2.87 -10.18 -2.00
N SER A 178 -2.60 -8.89 -2.15
CA SER A 178 -1.33 -8.43 -2.74
C SER A 178 -0.15 -8.47 -1.77
N TYR A 179 -0.37 -8.22 -0.48
CA TYR A 179 0.71 -8.13 0.50
C TYR A 179 1.51 -9.44 0.65
N PRO A 180 0.90 -10.63 0.80
CA PRO A 180 1.63 -11.90 0.85
C PRO A 180 2.42 -12.21 -0.43
N LEU A 181 1.97 -11.74 -1.60
CA LEU A 181 2.72 -11.88 -2.85
C LEU A 181 4.03 -11.09 -2.81
N THR A 182 4.08 -9.98 -2.07
CA THR A 182 5.33 -9.20 -1.91
C THR A 182 6.39 -9.90 -1.07
N GLN A 183 6.04 -11.00 -0.41
CA GLN A 183 6.93 -11.75 0.48
C GLN A 183 7.50 -13.02 -0.17
N VAL A 184 6.97 -13.47 -1.31
CA VAL A 184 7.30 -14.80 -1.88
C VAL A 184 8.78 -14.96 -2.23
N TYR A 185 9.46 -13.88 -2.59
CA TYR A 185 10.89 -13.90 -2.92
C TYR A 185 11.81 -13.74 -1.69
N GLN A 186 11.25 -13.44 -0.51
CA GLN A 186 12.00 -13.17 0.72
C GLN A 186 11.95 -14.33 1.73
N HIS A 187 11.34 -15.47 1.38
CA HIS A 187 11.14 -16.60 2.29
C HIS A 187 12.41 -17.01 3.05
N GLU A 188 13.54 -17.19 2.35
CA GLU A 188 14.81 -17.58 2.98
C GLU A 188 15.35 -16.51 3.94
N GLU A 189 15.23 -15.24 3.59
CA GLU A 189 15.74 -14.13 4.41
C GLU A 189 14.86 -13.90 5.64
N ASP A 190 13.55 -13.95 5.48
CA ASP A 190 12.56 -13.86 6.56
C ASP A 190 12.76 -15.00 7.57
N ALA A 191 12.91 -16.24 7.09
CA ALA A 191 13.15 -17.41 7.93
C ALA A 191 14.47 -17.28 8.73
N ARG A 192 15.56 -16.81 8.09
CA ARG A 192 16.86 -16.59 8.78
C ARG A 192 16.76 -15.54 9.90
N ARG A 193 15.89 -14.55 9.78
CA ARG A 193 15.63 -13.54 10.82
C ARG A 193 14.69 -14.02 11.93
N GLY A 194 14.09 -15.19 11.77
CA GLY A 194 13.06 -15.70 12.68
C GLY A 194 11.71 -14.99 12.54
N ASP A 195 11.48 -14.30 11.43
CA ASP A 195 10.17 -13.73 11.10
C ASP A 195 9.32 -14.82 10.44
N GLN A 196 8.09 -15.04 10.92
CA GLN A 196 7.13 -15.93 10.29
C GLN A 196 6.09 -15.09 9.53
N THR A 197 6.29 -14.95 8.23
CA THR A 197 5.33 -14.23 7.38
C THR A 197 4.15 -15.12 6.98
N LEU A 198 3.02 -14.52 6.60
CA LEU A 198 1.88 -15.29 6.10
C LEU A 198 2.25 -16.09 4.84
N SER A 199 3.09 -15.51 3.98
CA SER A 199 3.59 -16.18 2.78
C SER A 199 4.43 -17.43 3.10
N LEU A 200 5.26 -17.36 4.13
CA LEU A 200 6.00 -18.52 4.66
C LEU A 200 5.06 -19.59 5.21
N LEU A 201 4.04 -19.19 5.98
CA LEU A 201 3.07 -20.10 6.59
C LEU A 201 2.25 -20.86 5.54
N LEU A 202 1.78 -20.16 4.51
CA LEU A 202 1.01 -20.74 3.41
C LEU A 202 1.88 -21.51 2.41
N GLY A 203 3.19 -21.27 2.45
CA GLY A 203 4.12 -21.65 1.39
C GLY A 203 3.83 -20.93 0.07
N LEU A 204 4.64 -21.25 -0.93
CA LEU A 204 4.56 -20.58 -2.23
C LEU A 204 3.18 -20.72 -2.89
N TRP A 205 2.67 -21.95 -2.99
CA TRP A 205 1.39 -22.24 -3.63
C TRP A 205 0.19 -21.68 -2.88
N GLY A 206 0.16 -21.88 -1.56
CA GLY A 206 -0.90 -21.34 -0.72
C GLY A 206 -0.96 -19.81 -0.82
N THR A 207 0.19 -19.14 -0.95
CA THR A 207 0.24 -17.68 -1.14
C THR A 207 -0.45 -17.24 -2.42
N PHE A 208 -0.18 -17.89 -3.56
CA PHE A 208 -0.84 -17.53 -4.83
C PHE A 208 -2.34 -17.80 -4.81
N TYR A 209 -2.79 -18.93 -4.24
CA TYR A 209 -4.22 -19.23 -4.13
C TYR A 209 -4.94 -18.28 -3.17
N PHE A 210 -4.32 -17.98 -2.03
CA PHE A 210 -4.83 -17.01 -1.07
C PHE A 210 -4.95 -15.61 -1.69
N ALA A 211 -3.94 -15.21 -2.47
CA ALA A 211 -3.97 -13.95 -3.20
C ALA A 211 -5.10 -13.91 -4.22
N ALA A 212 -5.24 -14.95 -5.06
CA ALA A 212 -6.31 -15.03 -6.04
C ALA A 212 -7.71 -14.97 -5.38
N ALA A 213 -7.93 -15.74 -4.31
CA ALA A 213 -9.19 -15.73 -3.57
C ALA A 213 -9.48 -14.35 -2.98
N SER A 214 -8.51 -13.73 -2.31
CA SER A 214 -8.67 -12.40 -1.70
C SER A 214 -8.96 -11.31 -2.73
N LEU A 215 -8.26 -11.31 -3.87
CA LEU A 215 -8.48 -10.34 -4.96
C LEU A 215 -9.85 -10.53 -5.63
N LEU A 216 -10.30 -11.78 -5.80
CA LEU A 216 -11.65 -12.07 -6.30
C LEU A 216 -12.73 -11.62 -5.32
N THR A 217 -12.57 -11.89 -4.02
CA THR A 217 -13.48 -11.40 -2.99
C THR A 217 -13.51 -9.87 -2.95
N ALA A 218 -12.35 -9.20 -3.00
CA ALA A 218 -12.27 -7.74 -3.07
C ALA A 218 -13.04 -7.19 -4.28
N THR A 219 -12.85 -7.80 -5.45
CA THR A 219 -13.54 -7.40 -6.69
C THR A 219 -15.06 -7.63 -6.59
N ALA A 220 -15.49 -8.76 -6.02
CA ALA A 220 -16.91 -9.04 -5.83
C ALA A 220 -17.58 -8.02 -4.88
N VAL A 221 -16.93 -7.69 -3.76
CA VAL A 221 -17.42 -6.68 -2.82
C VAL A 221 -17.44 -5.28 -3.45
N LEU A 222 -16.44 -4.95 -4.27
CA LEU A 222 -16.40 -3.70 -5.03
C LEU A 222 -17.60 -3.59 -5.99
N PHE A 223 -17.85 -4.64 -6.78
CA PHE A 223 -18.98 -4.69 -7.71
C PHE A 223 -20.32 -4.62 -6.99
N TYR A 224 -20.48 -5.36 -5.88
CA TYR A 224 -21.66 -5.26 -5.04
C TYR A 224 -21.88 -3.83 -4.53
N THR A 225 -20.82 -3.15 -4.11
CA THR A 225 -20.90 -1.77 -3.60
C THR A 225 -21.25 -0.78 -4.72
N TYR A 226 -20.66 -0.90 -5.90
CA TYR A 226 -21.02 -0.07 -7.05
C TYR A 226 -22.44 -0.34 -7.55
N TRP A 227 -22.91 -1.59 -7.50
CA TRP A 227 -24.32 -1.89 -7.77
C TRP A 227 -25.26 -1.19 -6.79
N ARG A 228 -24.96 -1.22 -5.47
CA ARG A 228 -25.72 -0.48 -4.44
C ARG A 228 -25.73 1.03 -4.64
N ARG A 229 -24.67 1.57 -5.24
CA ARG A 229 -24.52 3.00 -5.56
C ARG A 229 -25.12 3.39 -6.91
N ALA A 230 -25.69 2.44 -7.67
CA ALA A 230 -26.13 2.64 -9.06
C ALA A 230 -25.00 3.09 -10.01
N GLU A 231 -23.77 2.64 -9.74
CA GLU A 231 -22.52 3.06 -10.40
C GLU A 231 -21.85 1.90 -11.16
N LEU A 232 -22.63 1.00 -11.79
CA LEU A 232 -22.09 -0.22 -12.43
C LEU A 232 -20.99 0.06 -13.47
N LEU A 233 -21.04 1.22 -14.13
CA LEU A 233 -19.99 1.66 -15.06
C LEU A 233 -18.61 1.76 -14.37
N HIS A 234 -18.55 2.17 -13.10
CA HIS A 234 -17.29 2.21 -12.34
C HIS A 234 -16.69 0.81 -12.19
N GLY A 235 -17.52 -0.21 -11.99
CA GLY A 235 -17.08 -1.61 -11.99
C GLY A 235 -16.49 -2.04 -13.34
N VAL A 236 -17.15 -1.68 -14.44
CA VAL A 236 -16.67 -1.98 -15.80
C VAL A 236 -15.33 -1.29 -16.08
N LEU A 237 -15.22 0.01 -15.77
CA LEU A 237 -13.97 0.77 -15.90
C LEU A 237 -12.85 0.15 -15.07
N PHE A 238 -13.16 -0.31 -13.86
CA PHE A 238 -12.21 -1.02 -13.01
C PHE A 238 -11.71 -2.32 -13.65
N LEU A 239 -12.60 -3.18 -14.17
CA LEU A 239 -12.20 -4.44 -14.81
C LEU A 239 -11.33 -4.18 -16.05
N VAL A 240 -11.73 -3.24 -16.91
CA VAL A 240 -10.98 -2.91 -18.12
C VAL A 240 -9.60 -2.36 -17.74
N GLY A 241 -9.54 -1.41 -16.80
CA GLY A 241 -8.28 -0.82 -16.35
C GLY A 241 -7.34 -1.81 -15.65
N THR A 242 -7.88 -2.82 -14.97
CA THR A 242 -7.12 -3.84 -14.23
C THR A 242 -6.90 -5.16 -14.98
N GLY A 243 -7.40 -5.29 -16.23
CA GLY A 243 -7.11 -6.43 -17.10
C GLY A 243 -5.62 -6.82 -17.20
N PRO A 244 -4.68 -5.84 -17.34
CA PRO A 244 -3.24 -6.14 -17.33
C PRO A 244 -2.74 -6.80 -16.03
N VAL A 245 -3.38 -6.50 -14.88
CA VAL A 245 -3.04 -7.08 -13.57
C VAL A 245 -3.35 -8.58 -13.57
N VAL A 246 -4.55 -8.95 -14.02
CA VAL A 246 -4.98 -10.35 -14.13
C VAL A 246 -4.07 -11.12 -15.09
N TRP A 247 -3.75 -10.50 -16.24
CA TRP A 247 -2.84 -11.11 -17.21
C TRP A 247 -1.45 -11.38 -16.64
N VAL A 248 -0.83 -10.37 -16.01
CA VAL A 248 0.53 -10.51 -15.45
C VAL A 248 0.54 -11.48 -14.27
N PHE A 249 -0.49 -11.46 -13.41
CA PHE A 249 -0.63 -12.42 -12.32
C PHE A 249 -0.75 -13.86 -12.84
N GLY A 250 -1.62 -14.10 -13.83
CA GLY A 250 -1.80 -15.44 -14.42
C GLY A 250 -0.53 -15.96 -15.12
N GLN A 251 0.16 -15.08 -15.86
CA GLN A 251 1.46 -15.39 -16.45
C GLN A 251 2.50 -15.73 -15.39
N TRP A 252 2.56 -14.98 -14.30
CA TRP A 252 3.50 -15.23 -13.21
C TRP A 252 3.21 -16.55 -12.49
N LEU A 253 1.93 -16.81 -12.18
CA LEU A 253 1.49 -18.07 -11.58
C LEU A 253 1.90 -19.28 -12.45
N TRP A 254 1.69 -19.19 -13.76
CA TRP A 254 2.09 -20.24 -14.69
C TRP A 254 3.61 -20.45 -14.75
N LYS A 255 4.39 -19.36 -14.73
CA LYS A 255 5.86 -19.43 -14.65
C LYS A 255 6.34 -20.12 -13.38
N VAL A 256 5.80 -19.72 -12.22
CA VAL A 256 6.11 -20.33 -10.92
C VAL A 256 5.75 -21.81 -10.91
N ARG A 257 4.67 -22.21 -11.61
CA ARG A 257 4.25 -23.61 -11.72
C ARG A 257 5.22 -24.48 -12.49
N ARG A 258 5.87 -23.91 -13.48
CA ARG A 258 6.92 -24.58 -14.23
C ARG A 258 8.27 -24.54 -13.50
N ASN A 259 8.55 -23.46 -12.79
CA ASN A 259 9.80 -23.25 -12.08
C ASN A 259 9.60 -22.33 -10.87
N ALA A 260 9.72 -22.90 -9.65
CA ALA A 260 9.54 -22.15 -8.42
C ALA A 260 10.51 -20.95 -8.27
N ARG A 261 11.67 -20.96 -8.96
CA ARG A 261 12.62 -19.83 -8.97
C ARG A 261 12.07 -18.56 -9.63
N GLU A 262 10.94 -18.65 -10.33
CA GLU A 262 10.23 -17.49 -10.87
C GLU A 262 9.48 -16.69 -9.79
N ALA A 263 9.38 -17.22 -8.56
CA ALA A 263 8.95 -16.49 -7.38
C ALA A 263 10.08 -15.58 -6.85
N ASN A 264 10.57 -14.71 -7.72
CA ASN A 264 11.74 -13.87 -7.52
C ASN A 264 11.38 -12.38 -7.41
N PHE A 265 12.39 -11.59 -7.09
CA PHE A 265 12.30 -10.15 -6.96
C PHE A 265 11.76 -9.48 -8.24
N GLU A 266 12.23 -9.89 -9.42
CA GLU A 266 11.89 -9.28 -10.70
C GLU A 266 10.40 -9.43 -11.04
N ASN A 267 9.86 -10.65 -10.94
CA ASN A 267 8.44 -10.88 -11.22
C ASN A 267 7.56 -10.22 -10.14
N THR A 268 8.00 -10.21 -8.87
CA THR A 268 7.28 -9.51 -7.80
C THR A 268 7.21 -8.00 -8.05
N MET A 269 8.33 -7.37 -8.43
CA MET A 269 8.37 -5.94 -8.75
C MET A 269 7.60 -5.61 -10.02
N ARG A 270 7.63 -6.49 -11.04
CA ARG A 270 6.77 -6.36 -12.23
C ARG A 270 5.30 -6.38 -11.84
N MET A 271 4.89 -7.31 -10.97
CA MET A 271 3.52 -7.40 -10.49
C MET A 271 3.10 -6.12 -9.74
N ASN A 272 3.93 -5.63 -8.82
CA ASN A 272 3.67 -4.39 -8.08
C ASN A 272 3.54 -3.18 -9.00
N LYS A 273 4.45 -3.04 -9.98
CA LYS A 273 4.42 -1.92 -10.93
C LYS A 273 3.15 -1.94 -11.79
N VAL A 274 2.83 -3.10 -12.38
CA VAL A 274 1.64 -3.23 -13.23
C VAL A 274 0.37 -3.04 -12.41
N SER A 275 0.26 -3.66 -11.24
CA SER A 275 -0.88 -3.48 -10.33
C SER A 275 -1.07 -2.02 -9.94
N SER A 276 -0.01 -1.34 -9.51
CA SER A 276 -0.11 0.06 -9.10
C SER A 276 -0.55 0.97 -10.26
N LEU A 277 0.08 0.86 -11.43
CA LEU A 277 -0.24 1.70 -12.57
C LEU A 277 -1.66 1.43 -13.08
N SER A 278 -2.05 0.16 -13.22
CA SER A 278 -3.38 -0.21 -13.69
C SER A 278 -4.50 0.19 -12.73
N MET A 279 -4.34 -0.04 -11.43
CA MET A 279 -5.35 0.36 -10.44
C MET A 279 -5.43 1.88 -10.29
N SER A 280 -4.29 2.58 -10.26
CA SER A 280 -4.26 4.04 -10.23
C SER A 280 -4.94 4.64 -11.46
N PHE A 281 -4.67 4.09 -12.64
CA PHE A 281 -5.33 4.48 -13.88
C PHE A 281 -6.83 4.22 -13.83
N ALA A 282 -7.26 3.04 -13.40
CA ALA A 282 -8.68 2.69 -13.28
C ALA A 282 -9.44 3.65 -12.35
N PHE A 283 -8.94 3.89 -11.13
CA PHE A 283 -9.57 4.80 -10.19
C PHE A 283 -9.48 6.27 -10.63
N GLY A 284 -8.37 6.65 -11.27
CA GLY A 284 -8.23 7.97 -11.89
C GLY A 284 -9.26 8.21 -13.01
N LEU A 285 -9.51 7.22 -13.86
CA LEU A 285 -10.57 7.28 -14.87
C LEU A 285 -11.97 7.39 -14.24
N ILE A 286 -12.24 6.60 -13.20
CA ILE A 286 -13.52 6.66 -12.47
C ILE A 286 -13.72 8.05 -11.84
N LEU A 287 -12.67 8.63 -11.27
CA LEU A 287 -12.69 9.99 -10.74
C LEU A 287 -12.98 11.03 -11.84
N LEU A 288 -12.26 10.97 -12.96
CA LEU A 288 -12.46 11.89 -14.08
C LEU A 288 -13.87 11.79 -14.67
N TRP A 289 -14.41 10.56 -14.78
CA TRP A 289 -15.78 10.33 -15.22
C TRP A 289 -16.78 11.02 -14.29
N GLN A 290 -16.63 10.85 -12.98
CA GLN A 290 -17.53 11.48 -12.00
C GLN A 290 -17.43 13.01 -12.01
N LEU A 291 -16.24 13.58 -12.16
CA LEU A 291 -16.09 15.03 -12.29
C LEU A 291 -16.77 15.55 -13.56
N TYR A 292 -16.65 14.82 -14.67
CA TYR A 292 -17.29 15.20 -15.93
C TYR A 292 -18.83 15.13 -15.88
N THR A 293 -19.42 14.12 -15.23
CA THR A 293 -20.88 13.94 -15.20
C THR A 293 -21.60 14.75 -14.13
N ASN A 294 -20.88 15.30 -13.14
CA ASN A 294 -21.43 16.16 -12.09
C ASN A 294 -21.31 17.67 -12.41
N HIS A 295 -20.78 18.02 -13.58
CA HIS A 295 -20.84 19.36 -14.18
C HIS A 295 -22.01 19.47 -15.15
#